data_AF-A0A642UR50-F1
#
_entry.id   AF-A0A642UR50-F1
#
_cell.length_a   1.000
_cell.length_b   1.000
_cell.length_c   1.000
_cell.angle_alpha   90.00
_cell.angle_beta   90.00
_cell.angle_gamma   90.00
#
_symmetry.space_group_name_H-M   'P 1'
#
loop_
_entity.id
_entity.type
_entity.pdbx_description
1 polymer ?
#
loop_
_entity_poly.entity_id
_entity_poly.type
_entity_poly.pdbx_seq_one_letter_code
_entity_poly.pdbx_strand_id
1 'polypeptide(L)'
;MGASCKDQKKALAICLQRSPCVLIQRNTPKECLTNPELKKELPELCVAYFRDFMECKNGMFDMRKRMRGNAPISTGKYDETYDNLSSGNFDAHEEMKKLEVLNRNLSKQRQLQEEAERARLQGR
;
A
#
# COMPACT_ATOMS: atom_id res chain seq x y z
N MET A 1 7.26 15.02 17.88
CA MET A 1 7.54 15.08 16.42
C MET A 1 6.38 14.39 15.72
N GLY A 2 5.66 15.09 14.84
CA GLY A 2 4.48 14.53 14.17
C GLY A 2 4.81 13.24 13.43
N ALA A 3 3.91 12.26 13.48
CA ALA A 3 4.10 11.00 12.77
C ALA A 3 4.34 11.27 11.29
N SER A 4 5.42 10.69 10.76
CA SER A 4 5.83 10.88 9.37
C SER A 4 5.20 9.79 8.53
N CYS A 5 4.50 10.14 7.44
CA CYS A 5 3.90 9.18 6.49
C CYS A 5 4.93 8.36 5.68
N LYS A 6 6.15 8.17 6.21
CA LYS A 6 7.28 7.53 5.56
C LYS A 6 7.00 6.05 5.30
N ASP A 7 6.49 5.33 6.29
CA ASP A 7 6.23 3.90 6.18
C ASP A 7 5.15 3.63 5.13
N GLN A 8 4.06 4.41 5.12
CA GLN A 8 2.98 4.29 4.12
C GLN A 8 3.50 4.62 2.73
N LYS A 9 4.33 5.67 2.60
CA LYS A 9 4.95 6.03 1.33
C LYS A 9 5.86 4.92 0.81
N LYS A 10 6.71 4.33 1.67
CA LYS A 10 7.62 3.24 1.30
C LYS A 10 6.84 1.96 0.95
N ALA A 11 5.82 1.61 1.72
CA ALA A 11 4.94 0.48 1.42
C ALA A 11 4.27 0.62 0.04
N LEU A 12 3.73 1.80 -0.27
CA LEU A 12 3.18 2.10 -1.59
C LEU A 12 4.24 1.99 -2.69
N ALA A 13 5.43 2.56 -2.48
CA ALA A 13 6.50 2.52 -3.46
C ALA A 13 6.98 1.09 -3.74
N ILE A 14 7.10 0.25 -2.70
CA ILE A 14 7.44 -1.18 -2.85
C ILE A 14 6.35 -1.89 -3.65
N CYS A 15 5.07 -1.67 -3.32
CA CYS A 15 3.97 -2.31 -4.03
C CYS A 15 3.98 -1.94 -5.53
N LEU A 16 4.18 -0.66 -5.85
CA LEU A 16 4.24 -0.19 -7.23
C LEU A 16 5.44 -0.77 -7.98
N GLN A 17 6.62 -0.84 -7.35
CA GLN A 17 7.81 -1.44 -7.96
C GLN A 17 7.64 -2.93 -8.28
N ARG A 18 6.85 -3.65 -7.47
CA ARG A 18 6.49 -5.06 -7.74
C ARG A 18 5.39 -5.21 -8.79
N SER A 19 4.61 -4.17 -9.03
CA SER A 19 3.45 -4.22 -9.91
C SER A 19 3.86 -4.32 -11.39
N PRO A 20 3.06 -4.99 -12.25
CA PRO A 20 3.38 -5.11 -13.67
C PRO A 20 3.47 -3.74 -14.37
N CYS A 21 2.73 -2.73 -13.91
CA CYS A 21 2.75 -1.38 -14.47
C CYS A 21 4.13 -0.72 -14.42
N VAL A 22 4.89 -0.89 -13.34
CA VAL A 22 6.23 -0.31 -13.20
C VAL A 22 7.31 -1.30 -13.62
N LEU A 23 7.15 -2.58 -13.25
CA LEU A 23 8.20 -3.58 -13.44
C LEU A 23 8.33 -4.03 -14.91
N ILE A 24 7.19 -4.24 -15.58
CA ILE A 24 7.14 -4.74 -16.97
C ILE A 24 6.97 -3.58 -17.93
N GLN A 25 5.94 -2.76 -17.75
CA GLN A 25 5.59 -1.67 -18.68
C GLN A 25 6.51 -0.43 -18.53
N ARG A 26 7.32 -0.37 -17.47
CA ARG A 26 8.27 0.72 -17.18
C ARG A 26 7.63 2.11 -17.09
N ASN A 27 6.34 2.19 -16.80
CA ASN A 27 5.67 3.45 -16.50
C ASN A 27 6.16 4.03 -15.18
N THR A 28 6.09 5.36 -15.01
CA THR A 28 6.42 5.94 -13.71
C THR A 28 5.33 5.60 -12.67
N PRO A 29 5.68 5.48 -11.38
CA PRO A 29 4.70 5.24 -10.31
C PRO A 29 3.56 6.28 -10.28
N LYS A 30 3.85 7.53 -10.69
CA LYS A 30 2.86 8.60 -10.81
C LYS A 30 1.87 8.31 -11.93
N GLU A 31 2.34 7.85 -13.09
CA GLU A 31 1.47 7.50 -14.23
C GLU A 31 0.54 6.34 -13.89
N CYS A 32 1.07 5.27 -13.25
CA CYS A 32 0.27 4.13 -12.82
C CYS A 32 -0.89 4.52 -11.87
N LEU A 33 -0.72 5.57 -11.06
CA LEU A 33 -1.74 6.03 -10.12
C LEU A 33 -2.68 7.10 -10.69
N THR A 34 -2.23 7.88 -11.68
CA THR A 34 -2.97 9.02 -12.24
C THR A 34 -3.82 8.60 -13.43
N ASN A 35 -3.31 7.70 -14.27
CA ASN A 35 -4.02 7.22 -15.44
C ASN A 35 -5.11 6.21 -15.01
N PRO A 36 -6.40 6.44 -15.32
CA PRO A 36 -7.49 5.56 -14.92
C PRO A 36 -7.39 4.15 -15.51
N GLU A 37 -6.81 4.00 -16.71
CA GLU A 37 -6.68 2.69 -17.37
C GLU A 37 -5.62 1.84 -16.64
N LEU A 38 -4.43 2.40 -16.44
CA LEU A 38 -3.35 1.74 -15.70
C LEU A 38 -3.72 1.47 -14.24
N LYS A 39 -4.52 2.35 -13.63
CA LYS A 39 -4.95 2.21 -12.25
C LYS A 39 -5.93 1.04 -12.05
N LYS A 40 -6.74 0.70 -13.06
CA LYS A 40 -7.65 -0.48 -12.99
C LYS A 40 -6.88 -1.79 -13.03
N GLU A 41 -5.74 -1.82 -13.70
CA GLU A 41 -4.86 -2.99 -13.78
C GLU A 41 -4.00 -3.19 -12.52
N LEU A 42 -3.96 -2.19 -11.62
CA LEU A 42 -3.19 -2.30 -10.38
C LEU A 42 -3.83 -3.31 -9.41
N PRO A 43 -3.01 -4.12 -8.73
CA PRO A 43 -3.50 -4.99 -7.65
C PRO A 43 -4.20 -4.20 -6.55
N GLU A 44 -5.26 -4.79 -5.97
CA GLU A 44 -6.03 -4.19 -4.88
C GLU A 44 -5.15 -3.75 -3.70
N LEU A 45 -4.10 -4.52 -3.41
CA LEU A 45 -3.11 -4.19 -2.39
C LEU A 45 -2.46 -2.82 -2.62
N CYS A 46 -2.08 -2.50 -3.85
CA CYS A 46 -1.43 -1.22 -4.15
C CYS A 46 -2.44 -0.07 -4.08
N VAL A 47 -3.70 -0.31 -4.45
CA VAL A 47 -4.79 0.67 -4.28
C VAL A 47 -5.07 0.94 -2.80
N ALA A 48 -5.06 -0.11 -1.97
CA ALA A 48 -5.20 0.01 -0.51
C ALA A 48 -4.05 0.85 0.09
N TYR A 49 -2.79 0.53 -0.24
CA TYR A 49 -1.64 1.34 0.21
C TYR A 49 -1.69 2.78 -0.28
N PHE A 50 -2.20 3.02 -1.50
CA PHE A 50 -2.38 4.37 -2.01
C PHE A 50 -3.40 5.15 -1.18
N ARG A 51 -4.52 4.51 -0.83
CA ARG A 51 -5.55 5.09 0.04
C ARG A 51 -4.97 5.42 1.42
N ASP A 52 -4.23 4.50 2.03
CA ASP A 52 -3.61 4.69 3.35
C ASP A 52 -2.61 5.85 3.34
N PHE A 53 -1.80 5.95 2.29
CA PHE A 53 -0.87 7.06 2.11
C PHE A 53 -1.60 8.39 1.96
N MET A 54 -2.66 8.44 1.16
CA MET A 54 -3.47 9.65 0.99
C MET A 54 -4.19 10.05 2.27
N GLU A 55 -4.70 9.09 3.04
CA GLU A 55 -5.31 9.34 4.36
C GLU A 55 -4.29 9.93 5.33
N CYS A 56 -3.09 9.35 5.40
CA CYS A 56 -2.00 9.89 6.22
C CYS A 56 -1.63 11.32 5.80
N LYS A 57 -1.46 11.55 4.48
CA LYS A 57 -1.12 12.85 3.92
C LYS A 57 -2.18 13.89 4.25
N ASN A 58 -3.46 13.56 4.08
CA ASN A 58 -4.57 14.44 4.41
C ASN A 58 -4.66 14.70 5.92
N GLY A 59 -4.38 13.68 6.75
CA GLY A 59 -4.31 13.81 8.20
C GLY A 59 -3.18 14.71 8.69
N MET A 60 -2.14 14.94 7.89
CA MET A 60 -1.06 15.89 8.22
C MET A 60 -1.54 17.35 8.18
N PHE A 61 -2.55 17.64 7.36
CA PHE A 61 -3.17 18.97 7.26
C PHE A 61 -4.36 19.13 8.22
N ASP A 62 -4.87 18.05 8.82
CA ASP A 62 -5.94 18.12 9.83
C ASP A 62 -5.38 18.59 11.18
N MET A 63 -5.70 19.83 11.55
CA MET A 63 -5.26 20.44 12.82
C MET A 63 -5.68 19.64 14.06
N ARG A 64 -6.81 18.89 14.00
CA ARG A 64 -7.28 18.06 15.11
C ARG A 64 -6.36 16.88 15.38
N LYS A 65 -5.64 16.40 14.35
CA LYS A 65 -4.73 15.25 14.41
C LYS A 65 -3.28 15.66 14.71
N ARG A 66 -2.95 16.97 14.67
CA ARG A 66 -1.58 17.47 14.90
C ARG A 66 -1.03 17.14 16.29
N MET A 67 -1.87 17.18 17.32
CA MET A 67 -1.46 16.95 18.71
C MET A 67 -1.38 15.46 19.07
N ARG A 68 -2.30 14.64 18.55
CA ARG A 68 -2.38 13.19 18.83
C ARG A 68 -1.57 12.32 17.87
N GLY A 69 -1.19 12.86 16.72
CA GLY A 69 -0.59 12.11 15.61
C GLY A 69 -1.64 11.68 14.59
N ASN A 70 -1.24 11.69 13.30
CA ASN A 70 -2.09 11.29 12.17
C ASN A 70 -1.88 9.83 11.73
N ALA A 71 -0.79 9.20 12.17
CA ALA A 71 -0.33 7.90 11.72
C ALA A 71 0.48 7.20 12.83
N PRO A 72 0.65 5.87 12.75
CA PRO A 72 1.60 5.18 13.60
C PRO A 72 3.01 5.76 13.46
N ILE A 73 3.79 5.67 14.53
CA ILE A 73 5.21 6.06 14.52
C ILE A 73 5.93 5.22 13.46
N SER A 74 6.75 5.87 12.63
CA SER A 74 7.53 5.19 11.61
C SER A 74 8.48 4.19 12.27
N THR A 75 8.32 2.93 11.89
CA THR A 75 9.05 1.78 12.43
C THR A 75 10.27 1.42 11.59
N GLY A 76 10.39 1.98 10.38
CA GLY A 76 11.45 1.61 9.43
C GLY A 76 11.27 0.21 8.84
N LYS A 77 10.13 -0.45 9.06
CA LYS A 77 9.85 -1.82 8.62
C LYS A 77 10.07 -2.03 7.11
N TYR A 78 9.86 -0.99 6.30
CA TYR A 78 9.94 -1.06 4.84
C TYR A 78 11.26 -0.52 4.28
N ASP A 79 12.18 -0.07 5.13
CA ASP A 79 13.38 0.65 4.71
C ASP A 79 14.32 -0.26 3.92
N GLU A 80 14.68 -1.39 4.50
CA GLU A 80 15.55 -2.39 3.86
C GLU A 80 14.97 -2.89 2.53
N THR A 81 13.67 -3.21 2.50
CA THR A 81 13.02 -3.68 1.27
C THR A 81 13.01 -2.59 0.20
N TYR A 82 12.74 -1.34 0.57
CA TYR A 82 12.75 -0.23 -0.35
C TYR A 82 14.16 0.00 -0.93
N ASP A 83 15.20 -0.07 -0.11
CA ASP A 83 16.58 0.14 -0.54
C ASP A 83 17.07 -1.00 -1.45
N ASN A 84 16.72 -2.25 -1.15
CA ASN A 84 17.06 -3.41 -2.00
C ASN A 84 16.40 -3.32 -3.38
N LEU A 85 15.10 -3.00 -3.43
CA LEU A 85 14.39 -2.84 -4.72
C LEU A 85 14.95 -1.64 -5.51
N SER A 86 15.26 -0.53 -4.84
CA SER A 86 15.76 0.69 -5.50
C SER A 86 17.20 0.54 -6.01
N SER A 87 18.02 -0.28 -5.35
CA SER A 87 19.39 -0.58 -5.75
C SER A 87 19.49 -1.66 -6.84
N GLY A 88 18.37 -2.27 -7.22
CA GLY A 88 18.32 -3.33 -8.24
C GLY A 88 18.72 -4.72 -7.71
N ASN A 89 18.87 -4.88 -6.40
CA ASN A 89 19.17 -6.17 -5.77
C ASN A 89 17.87 -6.97 -5.55
N PHE A 90 17.24 -7.40 -6.64
CA PHE A 90 16.00 -8.19 -6.58
C PHE A 90 15.83 -9.12 -7.78
N ASP A 91 15.11 -10.23 -7.58
CA ASP A 91 14.61 -11.07 -8.67
C ASP A 91 13.19 -10.63 -9.06
N ALA A 92 13.01 -10.27 -10.33
CA ALA A 92 11.74 -9.73 -10.82
C ALA A 92 10.57 -10.72 -10.69
N HIS A 93 10.81 -12.00 -10.96
CA HIS A 93 9.77 -13.02 -10.90
C HIS A 93 9.36 -13.33 -9.45
N GLU A 94 10.34 -13.40 -8.55
CA GLU A 94 10.09 -13.58 -7.12
C GLU A 94 9.28 -12.41 -6.53
N GLU A 95 9.64 -11.18 -6.85
CA GLU A 95 8.96 -9.98 -6.36
C GLU A 95 7.52 -9.85 -6.89
N MET A 96 7.26 -10.25 -8.14
CA MET A 96 5.88 -10.34 -8.66
C MET A 96 5.08 -11.42 -7.93
N LYS A 97 5.66 -12.62 -7.74
CA LYS A 97 4.99 -13.70 -7.02
C LYS A 97 4.66 -13.30 -5.57
N LYS A 98 5.56 -12.58 -4.90
CA LYS A 98 5.30 -12.00 -3.56
C LYS A 98 4.08 -11.07 -3.59
N LEU A 99 3.99 -10.19 -4.60
CA LEU A 99 2.86 -9.29 -4.74
C LEU A 99 1.54 -10.03 -4.93
N GLU A 100 1.51 -11.07 -5.77
CA GLU A 100 0.32 -11.89 -5.98
C GLU A 100 -0.15 -12.57 -4.69
N VAL A 101 0.76 -13.15 -3.92
CA VAL A 101 0.45 -13.80 -2.64
C VAL A 101 -0.11 -12.77 -1.64
N LEU A 102 0.53 -11.60 -1.52
CA LEU A 102 0.06 -10.53 -0.64
C LEU A 102 -1.33 -10.04 -1.04
N ASN A 103 -1.58 -9.86 -2.34
CA ASN A 103 -2.88 -9.43 -2.85
C ASN A 103 -3.98 -10.48 -2.58
N ARG A 104 -3.67 -11.78 -2.77
CA ARG A 104 -4.59 -12.88 -2.42
C ARG A 104 -4.87 -12.96 -0.92
N ASN A 105 -3.88 -12.68 -0.08
CA ASN A 105 -4.06 -12.66 1.37
C ASN A 105 -4.96 -11.51 1.80
N LEU A 106 -4.77 -10.32 1.21
CA LEU A 106 -5.62 -9.17 1.47
C LEU A 106 -7.09 -9.46 1.11
N SER A 107 -7.35 -10.02 -0.08
CA SER A 107 -8.73 -10.33 -0.50
C SER A 107 -9.39 -11.34 0.43
N LYS A 108 -8.66 -12.37 0.86
CA LYS A 108 -9.14 -13.32 1.89
C LYS A 108 -9.43 -12.64 3.23
N GLN A 109 -8.56 -11.74 3.70
CA GLN A 109 -8.79 -11.01 4.96
C GLN A 109 -10.05 -10.16 4.90
N ARG A 110 -10.31 -9.49 3.77
CA ARG A 110 -11.53 -8.68 3.58
C ARG A 110 -12.79 -9.55 3.59
N GLN A 111 -12.78 -10.70 2.92
CA GLN A 111 -13.90 -11.65 2.95
C GLN A 111 -14.21 -12.13 4.37
N LEU A 112 -13.18 -12.49 5.14
CA LEU A 112 -13.35 -12.91 6.54
C LEU A 112 -13.90 -11.78 7.42
N GLN A 113 -13.46 -10.54 7.20
CA GLN A 113 -13.99 -9.37 7.92
C GLN A 113 -15.47 -9.13 7.58
N GLU A 114 -15.85 -9.23 6.31
CA GLU A 114 -17.24 -9.07 5.86
C GLU A 114 -18.14 -10.19 6.42
N GLU A 115 -17.68 -11.43 6.43
CA GLU A 115 -18.39 -12.56 7.03
C GLU A 115 -18.59 -12.37 8.54
N ALA A 116 -17.54 -11.95 9.25
CA ALA A 116 -17.62 -11.66 10.67
C ALA A 116 -18.59 -10.50 10.97
N GLU A 117 -18.61 -9.45 10.15
CA GLU A 117 -19.55 -8.34 10.28
C GLU A 117 -20.99 -8.79 10.03
N ARG A 118 -21.23 -9.61 8.99
CA ARG A 118 -22.55 -10.20 8.72
C ARG A 118 -23.04 -11.08 9.87
N ALA A 119 -22.17 -11.93 10.43
CA ALA A 119 -22.51 -12.77 11.57
C ALA A 119 -22.89 -11.93 12.81
N ARG A 120 -22.18 -10.81 13.05
CA ARG A 120 -22.50 -9.87 14.13
C ARG A 120 -23.86 -9.18 13.94
N LEU A 121 -24.24 -8.86 12.71
CA LEU A 121 -25.54 -8.25 12.38
C LEU A 121 -26.70 -9.26 12.48
N GLN A 122 -26.45 -10.54 12.17
CA GLN A 122 -27.45 -11.60 12.28
C GLN A 122 -27.69 -12.06 13.73
N GLY A 123 -26.71 -11.87 14.61
CA GLY A 123 -26.80 -12.18 16.04
C GLY A 123 -27.31 -11.04 16.94
N ARG A 124 -27.84 -9.96 16.35
CA ARG A 124 -28.47 -8.83 17.05
C ARG A 124 -29.95 -8.78 16.70
#